data_AF-A0A7D5CXE5-F1
#
_entry.id   AF-A0A7D5CXE5-F1
#
_cell.length_a   1.000
_cell.length_b   1.000
_cell.length_c   1.000
_cell.angle_alpha   90.00
_cell.angle_beta   90.00
_cell.angle_gamma   90.00
#
_symmetry.space_group_name_H-M   'P 1'
#
loop_
_entity.id
_entity.type
_entity.pdbx_description
1 polymer ?
#
loop_
_entity_poly.entity_id
_entity_poly.type
_entity_poly.pdbx_seq_one_letter_code
_entity_poly.pdbx_strand_id
1 'polypeptide(L)'
;MATESSRGLSDHVRGVTVTTLACLSGVAATVVSAMVLGTDPASIGLTTQLAVVAAFVIVQQPILYAIGVDVGDFGIKDNLYVGFMTFALWFLSYTVVLSTGVSF
;
A
#
# COMPACT_ATOMS: atom_id res chain seq x y z
N MET A 1 -12.16 -31.55 -11.53
CA MET A 1 -13.42 -31.07 -10.93
C MET A 1 -13.15 -30.59 -9.53
N ALA A 2 -13.30 -29.28 -9.30
CA ALA A 2 -13.84 -28.62 -8.09
C ALA A 2 -13.42 -27.13 -8.11
N THR A 3 -14.37 -26.27 -8.49
CA THR A 3 -14.45 -24.82 -8.21
C THR A 3 -13.24 -23.94 -8.57
N GLU A 4 -13.20 -23.49 -9.83
CA GLU A 4 -12.67 -22.16 -10.16
C GLU A 4 -13.56 -21.11 -9.46
N SER A 5 -13.26 -20.80 -8.20
CA SER A 5 -13.84 -19.64 -7.51
C SER A 5 -12.97 -18.40 -7.73
N SER A 6 -12.32 -18.27 -8.89
CA SER A 6 -11.63 -17.02 -9.21
C SER A 6 -12.70 -16.03 -9.67
N ARG A 7 -13.08 -15.09 -8.80
CA ARG A 7 -13.87 -13.93 -9.21
C ARG A 7 -13.11 -13.21 -10.34
N GLY A 8 -13.62 -13.30 -11.56
CA GLY A 8 -13.47 -12.34 -12.67
C GLY A 8 -12.10 -12.14 -13.36
N LEU A 9 -10.96 -12.35 -12.69
CA LEU A 9 -9.63 -11.99 -13.20
C LEU A 9 -8.74 -13.21 -13.45
N SER A 10 -8.01 -13.22 -14.57
CA SER A 10 -6.96 -14.22 -14.78
C SER A 10 -5.80 -14.00 -13.81
N ASP A 11 -5.08 -15.07 -13.47
CA ASP A 11 -3.98 -15.03 -12.48
C ASP A 11 -2.94 -13.94 -12.77
N HIS A 12 -2.63 -13.72 -14.06
CA HIS A 12 -1.72 -12.67 -14.49
C HIS A 12 -2.27 -11.28 -14.16
N VAL A 13 -3.53 -11.00 -14.52
CA VAL A 13 -4.15 -9.68 -14.27
C VAL A 13 -4.31 -9.46 -12.76
N ARG A 14 -4.64 -10.49 -11.99
CA ARG A 14 -4.69 -10.41 -10.52
C ARG A 14 -3.35 -9.96 -9.94
N GLY A 15 -2.24 -10.59 -10.35
CA GLY A 15 -0.90 -10.21 -9.91
C GLY A 15 -0.53 -8.77 -10.26
N VAL A 16 -0.83 -8.35 -11.50
CA VAL A 16 -0.60 -6.97 -11.96
C VAL A 16 -1.43 -5.98 -11.14
N THR A 17 -2.74 -6.22 -10.95
CA THR A 17 -3.63 -5.35 -10.17
C THR A 17 -3.19 -5.22 -8.72
N VAL A 18 -2.78 -6.32 -8.07
CA VAL A 18 -2.30 -6.28 -6.68
C VAL A 18 -1.04 -5.43 -6.56
N THR A 19 -0.09 -5.62 -7.48
CA THR A 19 1.18 -4.89 -7.47
C THR A 19 0.98 -3.41 -7.76
N THR A 20 0.17 -3.06 -8.77
CA THR A 20 -0.10 -1.66 -9.12
C THR A 20 -0.82 -0.94 -7.99
N LEU A 21 -1.80 -1.60 -7.35
CA LEU A 21 -2.55 -0.98 -6.25
C LEU A 21 -1.69 -0.82 -4.99
N ALA A 22 -0.84 -1.80 -4.67
CA ALA A 22 0.12 -1.71 -3.57
C ALA A 22 1.14 -0.58 -3.79
N CYS A 23 1.57 -0.37 -5.03
CA CYS A 23 2.42 0.76 -5.39
C CYS A 23 1.66 2.09 -5.29
N LEU A 24 0.49 2.21 -5.90
CA LEU A 24 -0.30 3.45 -5.84
C LEU A 24 -0.66 3.84 -4.40
N SER A 25 -0.95 2.87 -3.53
CA SER A 25 -1.21 3.11 -2.11
C SER A 25 0.03 3.63 -1.37
N GLY A 26 1.23 3.14 -1.67
CA GLY A 26 2.48 3.64 -1.10
C GLY A 26 2.77 5.10 -1.48
N VAL A 27 2.52 5.48 -2.74
CA VAL A 27 2.65 6.89 -3.19
C VAL A 27 1.60 7.76 -2.51
N ALA A 28 0.35 7.32 -2.45
CA ALA A 28 -0.73 8.06 -1.78
C ALA A 28 -0.43 8.26 -0.28
N ALA A 29 0.08 7.23 0.39
CA ALA A 29 0.50 7.30 1.78
C ALA A 29 1.62 8.34 1.97
N THR A 30 2.53 8.49 1.00
CA THR A 30 3.61 9.48 1.07
C THR A 30 3.05 10.91 1.06
N VAL A 31 2.12 11.17 0.15
CA VAL A 31 1.45 12.46 0.03
C VAL A 31 0.68 12.77 1.32
N VAL A 32 -0.09 11.80 1.84
CA VAL A 32 -0.83 11.98 3.10
C VAL A 32 0.11 12.19 4.28
N SER A 33 1.20 11.44 4.39
CA SER A 33 2.22 11.64 5.43
C SER A 33 2.80 13.05 5.37
N ALA A 34 3.19 13.52 4.18
CA ALA A 34 3.79 14.83 4.01
C ALA A 34 2.80 15.98 4.27
N MET A 35 1.53 15.83 3.91
CA MET A 35 0.50 16.85 4.15
C MET A 35 0.03 16.91 5.60
N VAL A 36 -0.17 15.76 6.25
CA VAL A 36 -0.78 15.68 7.59
C VAL A 36 0.26 15.81 8.70
N LEU A 37 1.44 15.21 8.52
CA LEU A 37 2.50 15.22 9.52
C LEU A 37 3.56 16.30 9.24
N GLY A 38 3.55 16.90 8.05
CA GLY A 38 4.56 17.83 7.59
C GLY A 38 5.81 17.13 7.06
N THR A 39 6.82 17.91 6.72
CA THR A 39 8.12 17.41 6.21
C THR A 39 9.28 17.70 7.16
N ASP A 40 9.00 18.17 8.37
CA ASP A 40 10.02 18.41 9.40
C ASP A 40 10.38 17.10 10.13
N PRO A 41 11.60 16.55 9.92
CA PRO A 41 12.01 15.28 10.53
C PRO A 41 12.03 15.30 12.06
N ALA A 42 12.14 16.48 12.68
CA ALA A 42 12.26 16.61 14.14
C ALA A 42 10.91 16.51 14.87
N SER A 43 9.80 16.75 14.17
CA SER A 43 8.46 16.85 14.77
C SER A 43 7.64 15.56 14.66
N ILE A 44 8.09 14.59 13.86
CA ILE A 44 7.26 13.44 13.47
C ILE A 44 7.81 12.15 14.07
N GLY A 45 7.04 11.55 14.98
CA GLY A 45 7.35 10.24 15.54
C GLY A 45 7.23 9.11 14.51
N LEU A 46 8.22 8.21 14.48
CA LEU A 46 8.27 7.02 13.62
C LEU A 46 7.00 6.16 13.72
N THR A 47 6.44 6.02 14.94
CA THR A 47 5.22 5.25 15.20
C THR A 47 4.00 5.83 14.50
N THR A 48 3.88 7.16 14.41
CA THR A 48 2.75 7.82 13.75
C THR A 48 2.82 7.63 12.23
N GLN A 49 4.01 7.74 11.64
CA GLN A 49 4.23 7.46 10.22
C GLN A 49 3.89 6.00 9.88
N LEU A 50 4.36 5.06 10.70
CA LEU A 50 4.08 3.64 10.49
C LEU A 50 2.58 3.32 10.62
N ALA A 51 1.86 4.03 11.48
CA ALA A 51 0.42 3.91 11.61
C ALA A 51 -0.33 4.35 10.34
N VAL A 52 0.14 5.39 9.64
CA VAL A 52 -0.44 5.81 8.35
C VAL A 52 -0.28 4.71 7.30
N VAL A 53 0.92 4.14 7.17
CA VAL A 53 1.17 3.03 6.23
C VAL A 53 0.31 1.83 6.58
N ALA A 54 0.23 1.45 7.86
CA ALA A 54 -0.61 0.35 8.31
C ALA A 54 -2.09 0.58 7.98
N ALA A 55 -2.60 1.81 8.15
CA ALA A 55 -3.97 2.17 7.77
C ALA A 55 -4.21 2.00 6.26
N PHE A 56 -3.29 2.47 5.41
CA PHE A 56 -3.37 2.25 3.97
C PHE A 56 -3.31 0.76 3.60
N VAL A 57 -2.50 -0.03 4.31
CA VAL A 57 -2.42 -1.47 4.08
C VAL A 57 -3.72 -2.18 4.45
N ILE A 58 -4.42 -1.74 5.48
CA ILE A 58 -5.72 -2.31 5.88
C ILE A 58 -6.81 -1.88 4.90
N VAL A 59 -6.84 -0.60 4.50
CA VAL A 59 -7.84 -0.04 3.57
C VAL A 59 -7.69 -0.61 2.15
N GLN A 60 -6.51 -1.06 1.74
CA GLN A 60 -6.35 -1.65 0.41
C GLN A 60 -7.05 -3.01 0.27
N GLN A 61 -7.22 -3.76 1.35
CA GLN A 61 -7.87 -5.08 1.33
C GLN A 61 -9.34 -5.02 0.87
N PRO A 62 -10.22 -4.15 1.43
CA PRO A 62 -11.58 -4.00 0.92
C PRO A 62 -11.63 -3.40 -0.50
N ILE A 63 -10.65 -2.57 -0.89
CA ILE A 63 -10.55 -2.04 -2.25
C ILE A 63 -10.26 -3.16 -3.26
N LEU A 64 -9.29 -4.03 -2.96
CA LEU A 64 -8.97 -5.21 -3.78
C LEU A 64 -10.19 -6.14 -3.91
N TYR A 65 -10.89 -6.37 -2.80
CA TYR A 65 -12.12 -7.17 -2.81
C TYR A 65 -13.21 -6.55 -3.70
N ALA A 66 -13.41 -5.23 -3.63
CA ALA A 66 -14.39 -4.52 -4.46
C ALA A 66 -14.06 -4.56 -5.96
N ILE A 67 -12.78 -4.63 -6.32
CA ILE A 67 -12.30 -4.72 -7.72
C ILE A 67 -12.43 -6.17 -8.26
N GLY A 68 -12.84 -7.12 -7.42
CA GLY A 68 -13.04 -8.52 -7.79
C GLY A 68 -11.82 -9.41 -7.57
N VAL A 69 -10.78 -8.92 -6.90
CA VAL A 69 -9.67 -9.77 -6.45
C VAL A 69 -10.18 -10.65 -5.31
N ASP A 70 -9.98 -11.96 -5.40
CA ASP A 70 -10.30 -12.84 -4.28
C ASP A 70 -9.24 -12.71 -3.18
N VAL A 71 -9.52 -11.77 -2.28
CA VAL A 71 -8.75 -11.49 -1.06
C VAL A 71 -9.00 -12.57 0.01
N GLY A 72 -10.11 -13.31 -0.08
CA GLY A 72 -10.43 -14.40 0.85
C GLY A 72 -9.46 -15.58 0.72
N ASP A 73 -8.85 -15.73 -0.46
CA ASP A 73 -7.85 -16.76 -0.77
C ASP A 73 -6.39 -16.28 -0.54
N PHE A 74 -6.20 -15.05 0.00
CA PHE A 74 -4.86 -14.54 0.25
C PHE A 74 -4.20 -15.30 1.40
N GLY A 75 -3.06 -15.92 1.11
CA GLY A 75 -2.21 -16.50 2.13
C GLY A 75 -1.45 -15.44 2.92
N ILE A 76 -0.73 -15.88 3.96
CA ILE A 76 0.21 -15.04 4.71
C ILE A 76 1.24 -14.36 3.79
N LYS A 77 1.73 -15.11 2.79
CA LYS A 77 2.72 -14.61 1.84
C LYS A 77 2.18 -13.43 1.01
N ASP A 78 0.93 -13.51 0.56
CA ASP A 78 0.33 -12.49 -0.31
C ASP A 78 0.05 -11.20 0.48
N ASN A 79 -0.44 -11.35 1.72
CA ASN A 79 -0.61 -10.22 2.63
C ASN A 79 0.72 -9.57 3.01
N LEU A 80 1.77 -10.37 3.22
CA LEU A 80 3.11 -9.86 3.49
C LEU A 80 3.69 -9.13 2.28
N TYR A 81 3.50 -9.66 1.07
CA TYR A 81 3.91 -9.01 -0.17
C TYR A 81 3.24 -7.63 -0.30
N VAL A 82 1.93 -7.58 -0.14
CA VAL A 82 1.15 -6.35 -0.23
C VAL A 82 1.58 -5.32 0.81
N GLY A 83 1.72 -5.71 2.07
CA GLY A 83 2.22 -4.83 3.12
C GLY A 83 3.64 -4.33 2.88
N PHE A 84 4.54 -5.23 2.48
CA PHE A 84 5.94 -4.91 2.21
C PHE A 84 6.09 -3.96 1.02
N MET A 85 5.37 -4.19 -0.08
CA MET A 85 5.44 -3.35 -1.27
C MET A 85 4.90 -1.94 -1.00
N THR A 86 3.77 -1.82 -0.29
CA THR A 86 3.23 -0.52 0.13
C THR A 86 4.23 0.22 1.03
N PHE A 87 4.83 -0.47 2.01
CA PHE A 87 5.83 0.11 2.90
C PHE A 87 7.09 0.55 2.14
N ALA A 88 7.64 -0.29 1.27
CA ALA A 88 8.87 -0.01 0.54
C ALA A 88 8.70 1.23 -0.34
N LEU A 89 7.59 1.33 -1.08
CA LEU A 89 7.38 2.47 -1.96
C LEU A 89 7.09 3.75 -1.17
N TRP A 90 6.29 3.68 -0.11
CA TRP A 90 6.11 4.80 0.81
C TRP A 90 7.45 5.29 1.38
N PHE A 91 8.27 4.38 1.89
CA PHE A 91 9.55 4.72 2.52
C PHE A 91 10.51 5.37 1.53
N LEU A 92 10.62 4.82 0.31
CA LEU A 92 11.46 5.38 -0.74
C LEU A 92 10.97 6.78 -1.17
N SER A 93 9.68 6.92 -1.46
CA SER A 93 9.11 8.20 -1.89
C SER A 93 9.21 9.27 -0.79
N TYR A 94 8.93 8.91 0.45
CA TYR A 94 9.02 9.83 1.58
C TYR A 94 10.47 10.24 1.86
N THR A 95 11.43 9.31 1.73
CA THR A 95 12.87 9.63 1.80
C THR A 95 13.26 10.66 0.74
N VAL A 96 12.76 10.54 -0.49
CA VAL A 96 13.02 11.52 -1.55
C VAL A 96 12.43 12.90 -1.21
N VAL A 97 11.20 12.95 -0.69
CA VAL A 97 10.55 14.20 -0.27
C VAL A 97 11.38 14.91 0.81
N LEU A 98 11.81 14.16 1.84
CA LEU A 98 12.64 14.69 2.91
C LEU A 98 14.03 15.13 2.41
N SER A 99 14.64 14.34 1.51
CA SER A 99 15.96 14.65 0.97
C SER A 99 15.97 15.85 0.03
N THR A 100 14.86 16.14 -0.65
CA THR A 100 14.73 17.27 -1.56
C THR A 100 14.20 18.53 -0.87
N GLY A 101 13.73 18.42 0.38
CA GLY A 101 13.22 19.55 1.16
C GLY A 101 11.92 20.14 0.60
N VAL A 102 11.12 19.33 -0.10
CA VAL A 102 9.83 19.77 -0.65
C VAL A 102 8.87 20.10 0.50
N SER A 103 8.19 21.24 0.39
CA SER A 103 7.08 21.65 1.26
C SER A 103 5.81 21.73 0.42
N PHE A 104 4.71 21.21 0.97
CA PHE A 104 3.37 21.29 0.38
C PHE A 104 2.57 22.44 1.00
#